data_AF-A0A9D2SG53-F1
#
_entry.id   AF-A0A9D2SG53-F1
#
_cell.length_a   1.000
_cell.length_b   1.000
_cell.length_c   1.000
_cell.angle_alpha   90.00
_cell.angle_beta   90.00
_cell.angle_gamma   90.00
#
_symmetry.space_group_name_H-M   'P 1'
#
loop_
_entity.id
_entity.type
_entity.pdbx_description
1 polymer ?
#
loop_
_entity_poly.entity_id
_entity_poly.type
_entity_poly.pdbx_seq_one_letter_code
_entity_poly.pdbx_strand_id
1 'polypeptide(L)' 'MAANMSMSQREQWYLTQVRQVGLRLGDSPELSQLCRAAYEDYRQGLLSAAAYNTIQALCVDLAYPH' A
#
# COMPACT_ATOMS: atom_id res chain seq x y z
N MET A 1 -3.26 -21.93 1.50
CA MET A 1 -2.54 -21.54 2.74
C MET A 1 -2.47 -20.02 2.77
N ALA A 2 -3.53 -19.34 3.24
CA ALA A 2 -3.45 -17.90 3.48
C ALA A 2 -2.63 -17.72 4.76
N ALA A 3 -1.37 -17.32 4.61
CA ALA A 3 -0.52 -17.02 5.74
C ALA A 3 -1.24 -15.99 6.60
N ASN A 4 -1.42 -16.32 7.88
CA ASN A 4 -1.98 -15.42 8.88
C ASN A 4 -0.96 -14.31 9.15
N MET A 5 -0.80 -13.38 8.21
CA MET A 5 0.09 -12.24 8.33
C MET A 5 -0.42 -11.37 9.49
N SER A 6 0.47 -11.04 10.41
CA SER A 6 0.15 -10.06 11.45
C SER A 6 -0.07 -8.68 10.83
N MET A 7 -0.77 -7.79 11.53
CA MET A 7 -0.99 -6.41 11.09
C MET A 7 0.33 -5.74 10.71
N SER A 8 1.35 -5.81 11.58
CA SER A 8 2.66 -5.20 11.31
C SER A 8 3.36 -5.77 10.07
N GLN A 9 3.24 -7.08 9.81
CA GLN A 9 3.77 -7.70 8.60
C GLN A 9 3.07 -7.21 7.35
N ARG A 10 1.74 -7.08 7.40
CA ARG A 10 0.93 -6.56 6.30
C ARG A 10 1.27 -5.10 6.01
N GLU A 11 1.38 -4.26 7.04
CA GLU A 11 1.77 -2.85 6.92
C GLU A 11 3.14 -2.72 6.23
N GLN A 12 4.12 -3.48 6.68
CA GLN A 12 5.46 -3.45 6.11
C GLN A 12 5.49 -4.00 4.67
N TRP A 13 4.65 -5.00 4.38
CA TRP A 13 4.48 -5.51 3.02
C TRP A 13 3.95 -4.43 2.08
N TYR A 14 2.87 -3.72 2.44
CA TYR A 14 2.33 -2.63 1.61
C TYR A 14 3.35 -1.51 1.40
N LEU A 15 4.03 -1.07 2.46
CA LEU A 15 5.07 -0.03 2.34
C LEU A 15 6.18 -0.43 1.38
N THR A 16 6.60 -1.70 1.42
CA THR A 16 7.62 -2.23 0.51
C THR A 16 7.10 -2.31 -0.92
N GLN A 17 5.90 -2.85 -1.13
CA GLN A 17 5.32 -3.05 -2.46
C GLN A 17 5.01 -1.72 -3.16
N VAL A 18 4.38 -0.76 -2.47
CA VAL A 18 4.05 0.56 -3.03
C VAL A 18 5.31 1.28 -3.49
N ARG A 19 6.40 1.23 -2.70
CA ARG A 19 7.71 1.78 -3.10
C ARG A 19 8.29 1.05 -4.30
N GLN A 20 8.34 -0.28 -4.28
CA GLN A 20 8.93 -1.06 -5.37
C GLN A 20 8.17 -0.87 -6.68
N VAL A 21 6.84 -0.90 -6.64
CA VAL A 21 5.99 -0.72 -7.81
C VAL A 21 6.02 0.72 -8.30
N GLY A 22 5.83 1.70 -7.42
CA GLY A 22 5.83 3.11 -7.82
C GLY A 22 7.20 3.59 -8.33
N LEU A 23 8.32 3.14 -7.75
CA LEU A 23 9.65 3.47 -8.29
C LEU A 23 9.94 2.80 -9.64
N ARG A 24 9.35 1.63 -9.90
CA ARG A 24 9.61 0.86 -11.13
C ARG A 24 8.68 1.24 -12.27
N LEU A 25 7.41 1.47 -11.98
CA LEU A 25 6.35 1.65 -12.97
C LEU A 25 5.77 3.07 -12.96
N GLY A 26 6.02 3.87 -11.92
CA GLY A 26 5.39 5.19 -11.76
C GLY A 26 3.87 5.08 -11.62
N ASP A 27 3.17 6.01 -12.28
CA ASP A 27 1.71 5.94 -12.43
C ASP A 27 1.32 4.69 -13.22
N SER A 28 0.76 3.71 -12.52
CA SER A 28 0.46 2.41 -13.07
C SER A 28 -0.81 1.82 -12.46
N PRO A 29 -1.56 1.01 -13.22
CA PRO A 29 -2.69 0.24 -12.70
C PRO A 29 -2.31 -0.62 -11.49
N GLU A 30 -1.09 -1.16 -11.47
CA GLU A 30 -0.54 -1.97 -10.39
C GLU A 30 -0.39 -1.16 -9.10
N LEU A 31 0.12 0.07 -9.20
CA LEU A 31 0.18 0.98 -8.05
C LEU A 31 -1.23 1.29 -7.55
N SER A 32 -2.15 1.65 -8.45
CA SER A 32 -3.55 1.92 -8.11
C SER A 32 -4.24 0.74 -7.42
N GLN A 33 -3.98 -0.49 -7.88
CA GLN A 33 -4.50 -1.71 -7.26
C GLN A 33 -3.95 -1.93 -5.85
N LEU A 34 -2.65 -1.68 -5.62
CA LEU A 34 -2.05 -1.77 -4.28
C LEU A 34 -2.68 -0.77 -3.31
N CYS A 35 -2.91 0.47 -3.74
CA CYS A 35 -3.53 1.48 -2.89
C CYS A 35 -4.98 1.11 -2.54
N ARG A 36 -5.72 0.53 -3.50
CA ARG A 36 -7.09 0.05 -3.28
C ARG A 36 -7.14 -1.13 -2.31
N ALA A 37 -6.22 -2.09 -2.45
CA ALA A 37 -6.10 -3.21 -1.53
C ALA A 37 -5.75 -2.73 -0.11
N ALA A 38 -4.85 -1.75 0.03
CA ALA A 38 -4.54 -1.13 1.33
C ALA A 38 -5.76 -0.46 1.97
N TYR A 39 -6.60 0.20 1.16
CA TYR A 39 -7.85 0.77 1.66
C TYR A 39 -8.83 -0.30 2.16
N GLU A 40 -8.97 -1.41 1.44
CA GLU A 40 -9.84 -2.52 1.84
C GLU A 40 -9.36 -3.18 3.14
N ASP A 41 -8.06 -3.41 3.28
CA ASP A 41 -7.46 -3.96 4.50
C ASP A 41 -7.61 -3.00 5.69
N TYR A 42 -7.45 -1.69 5.48
CA TYR A 42 -7.73 -0.68 6.50
C TYR A 42 -9.19 -0.74 6.98
N ARG A 43 -10.14 -0.82 6.04
CA ARG A 43 -11.58 -0.92 6.36
C ARG A 43 -11.92 -2.16 7.17
N GLN A 44 -11.16 -3.24 7.01
CA GLN A 44 -11.34 -4.49 7.74
C GLN A 44 -10.61 -4.51 9.09
N GLY A 45 -9.93 -3.44 9.47
CA GLY A 45 -9.11 -3.37 10.70
C GLY A 45 -7.82 -4.18 10.61
N LEU A 46 -7.38 -4.51 9.40
CA LEU A 46 -6.17 -5.28 9.12
C LEU A 46 -4.92 -4.40 8.96
N LEU A 47 -5.11 -3.09 8.82
CA LEU A 47 -4.08 -2.05 8.82
C LEU A 47 -4.45 -0.95 9.82
N SER A 48 -3.44 -0.36 10.47
CA SER A 48 -3.65 0.85 11.26
C SER A 48 -3.95 2.06 10.37
N ALA A 49 -4.67 3.04 10.91
CA ALA A 49 -4.92 4.30 10.22
C ALA A 49 -3.60 5.03 9.86
N ALA A 50 -2.61 4.96 10.74
CA ALA A 50 -1.29 5.58 10.51
C ALA A 50 -0.55 4.93 9.31
N ALA A 51 -0.57 3.59 9.24
CA ALA A 51 0.02 2.87 8.12
C ALA A 51 -0.72 3.17 6.81
N TYR A 52 -2.06 3.15 6.82
CA TYR A 52 -2.86 3.48 5.64
C TYR A 52 -2.58 4.89 5.11
N ASN A 53 -2.55 5.90 5.99
CA ASN A 53 -2.25 7.28 5.59
C ASN A 53 -0.86 7.38 4.93
N THR A 54 0.12 6.66 5.46
CA THR A 54 1.48 6.62 4.89
C THR A 54 1.49 5.97 3.51
N ILE A 55 0.81 4.83 3.36
CA ILE A 55 0.68 4.12 2.08
C ILE A 55 -0.02 5.01 1.04
N GLN A 56 -1.11 5.66 1.43
CA GLN A 56 -1.87 6.56 0.55
C GLN A 56 -1.02 7.76 0.10
N ALA A 57 -0.24 8.38 0.99
CA ALA A 57 0.65 9.48 0.62
C ALA A 57 1.69 9.03 -0.42
N LEU A 58 2.32 7.86 -0.22
CA LEU A 58 3.28 7.29 -1.17
C LEU A 58 2.63 6.99 -2.53
N CYS A 59 1.41 6.47 -2.53
CA CYS A 59 0.67 6.21 -3.76
C CYS A 59 0.46 7.49 -4.59
N VAL A 60 0.08 8.59 -3.94
CA VAL A 60 -0.16 9.87 -4.62
C VAL A 60 1.15 10.47 -5.13
N ASP A 61 2.19 10.47 -4.30
CA ASP A 61 3.52 11.01 -4.63
C ASP A 61 4.15 10.27 -5.83
N LEU A 62 4.02 8.94 -5.88
CA LEU A 62 4.59 8.12 -6.95
C LEU A 62 3.73 8.12 -8.23
N ALA A 63 2.42 8.36 -8.13
CA ALA A 63 1.54 8.51 -9.29
C ALA A 63 1.65 9.90 -9.94
N TYR A 64 1.97 10.93 -9.15
CA TYR A 64 2.12 12.30 -9.63
C TYR A 64 3.47 12.88 -9.19
N PRO A 65 4.58 12.41 -9.78
CA PRO A 65 5.89 12.99 -9.51
C PRO A 65 5.89 14.47 -9.94
N HIS A 66 6.16 15.36 -8.98
CA HIS A 66 6.27 16.81 -9.18
C HIS A 66 7.45 17.21 -10.08
#